data_AF-A0A1V3R1T9-F1
#
_entry.id   AF-A0A1V3R1T9-F1
#
_cell.length_a   1.000
_cell.length_b   1.000
_cell.length_c   1.000
_cell.angle_alpha   90.00
_cell.angle_beta   90.00
_cell.angle_gamma   90.00
#
_symmetry.space_group_name_H-M   'P 1'
#
loop_
_entity.id
_entity.type
_entity.pdbx_description
1 polymer ?
#
loop_
_entity_poly.entity_id
_entity_poly.type
_entity_poly.pdbx_seq_one_letter_code
_entity_poly.pdbx_strand_id
1 'polypeptide(L)'
;MGTHLIHRQILDLRYYDEGRAKAAMNLWNDRFQQVWVPVMLEVLDELDTDGKWIRLDRVEIDLGKIRENLSPDLFRQKLKEALKTQLLKQIRGNQISRPTQEKSEFLFPQDERKSLEILDYLLRNGRKPWWASHSKKEGIRSLIQKLLEEKSRELLAWLQSESITPVMLFRLEQHLKWDEILKLISFAFPEKLKESLALSESLLSSLSPETYLKIELDQKLEGHILEAFLFSESKLSHPISKWFKVHLNKSTTSKIAPEAYSALLAELIPASFRTISAKQVLENVWAKWTQTPSFKKASPNSETQAKSQQLAKVKFLDLVNANSVESKSSTSDSIKKATQTLPSEKLTLDETILISNSGLVLTAPFLPFFFKGLGLVEKKQFVSPESQNRAVLLLQALVNDSFEYEESDLLLNKILCGMEPSEPIAVSFSPTETEKEEIKNLLDSMVSHWTALKSTSGLSMAKGFFPREGSLRRADKGYQLHIPRISIDILLNRLPWTISIIKLPWMNETLFTEW
;
A
#
# COMPACT_ATOMS: atom_id res chain seq x y z
N MET A 1 -7.19 -20.13 -21.15
CA MET A 1 -7.10 -19.43 -19.85
C MET A 1 -8.22 -18.43 -19.84
N GLY A 2 -9.06 -18.39 -18.80
CA GLY A 2 -10.24 -17.53 -18.79
C GLY A 2 -9.86 -16.06 -18.98
N THR A 3 -10.34 -15.45 -20.08
CA THR A 3 -10.16 -14.02 -20.37
C THR A 3 -11.12 -13.15 -19.56
N HIS A 4 -12.11 -13.77 -18.90
CA HIS A 4 -13.16 -13.11 -18.13
C HIS A 4 -12.92 -13.24 -16.63
N LEU A 5 -12.95 -12.11 -15.92
CA LEU A 5 -12.77 -12.05 -14.48
C LEU A 5 -14.03 -11.49 -13.82
N ILE A 6 -14.76 -12.33 -13.09
CA ILE A 6 -16.01 -11.97 -12.42
C ILE A 6 -15.81 -12.03 -10.92
N HIS A 7 -15.99 -10.88 -10.26
CA HIS A 7 -15.75 -10.75 -8.84
C HIS A 7 -16.76 -11.54 -7.98
N ARG A 8 -18.05 -11.37 -8.27
CA ARG A 8 -19.14 -11.98 -7.54
C ARG A 8 -20.31 -12.24 -8.46
N GLN A 9 -20.95 -13.40 -8.27
CA GLN A 9 -22.20 -13.76 -8.92
C GLN A 9 -23.24 -14.04 -7.83
N ILE A 10 -24.42 -13.44 -7.98
CA ILE A 10 -25.53 -13.63 -7.05
C ILE A 10 -26.73 -14.07 -7.87
N LEU A 11 -27.29 -15.22 -7.53
CA LEU A 11 -28.58 -15.66 -8.04
C LEU A 11 -29.64 -15.44 -6.96
N ASP A 12 -30.50 -14.46 -7.18
CA ASP A 12 -31.60 -14.15 -6.26
C ASP A 12 -32.90 -14.78 -6.78
N LEU A 13 -33.49 -15.70 -6.00
CA LEU A 13 -34.68 -16.46 -6.36
C LEU A 13 -35.75 -16.29 -5.28
N ARG A 14 -36.95 -15.90 -5.71
CA ARG A 14 -38.10 -15.74 -4.82
C ARG A 14 -39.09 -16.89 -5.00
N TYR A 15 -39.35 -17.60 -3.90
CA TYR A 15 -40.35 -18.67 -3.82
C TYR A 15 -41.52 -18.26 -2.91
N TYR A 16 -42.70 -18.81 -3.18
CA TYR A 16 -43.88 -18.62 -2.33
C TYR A 16 -43.92 -19.55 -1.12
N ASP A 17 -43.10 -20.61 -1.12
CA ASP A 17 -43.09 -21.66 -0.10
C ASP A 17 -41.65 -22.05 0.29
N GLU A 18 -41.37 -22.14 1.59
CA GLU A 18 -40.03 -22.43 2.13
C GLU A 18 -39.58 -23.87 1.82
N GLY A 19 -40.51 -24.83 1.82
CA GLY A 19 -40.22 -26.23 1.49
C GLY A 19 -39.77 -26.40 0.04
N ARG A 20 -40.46 -25.71 -0.89
CA ARG A 20 -40.06 -25.64 -2.30
C ARG A 20 -38.74 -24.91 -2.51
N ALA A 21 -38.45 -23.86 -1.74
CA ALA A 21 -37.18 -23.14 -1.83
C ALA A 21 -35.98 -24.07 -1.53
N LYS A 22 -36.07 -24.88 -0.47
CA LYS A 22 -35.01 -25.84 -0.10
C LYS A 22 -34.84 -26.94 -1.16
N ALA A 23 -35.92 -27.49 -1.67
CA ALA A 23 -35.89 -28.51 -2.74
C ALA A 23 -35.30 -27.95 -4.05
N ALA A 24 -35.60 -26.69 -4.37
CA ALA A 24 -35.12 -26.05 -5.58
C ALA A 24 -33.65 -25.62 -5.51
N MET A 25 -33.07 -25.47 -4.32
CA MET A 25 -31.67 -25.04 -4.17
C MET A 25 -30.69 -25.96 -4.89
N ASN A 26 -30.85 -27.28 -4.78
CA ASN A 26 -30.02 -28.27 -5.49
C ASN A 26 -30.24 -28.21 -7.01
N LEU A 27 -31.51 -28.12 -7.44
CA LEU A 27 -31.88 -28.00 -8.86
C LEU A 27 -31.22 -26.76 -9.49
N TRP A 28 -31.20 -25.64 -8.78
CA TRP A 28 -30.60 -24.40 -9.27
C TRP A 28 -29.09 -24.42 -9.23
N ASN A 29 -28.47 -25.11 -8.27
CA ASN A 29 -27.03 -25.33 -8.28
C ASN A 29 -26.59 -26.12 -9.53
N ASP A 30 -27.32 -27.19 -9.88
CA ASP A 30 -27.04 -27.97 -11.08
C ASP A 30 -27.25 -27.14 -12.35
N ARG A 31 -28.36 -26.41 -12.45
CA ARG A 31 -28.61 -25.51 -13.60
C ARG A 31 -27.59 -24.39 -13.71
N PHE A 32 -27.11 -23.88 -12.58
CA PHE A 32 -26.09 -22.84 -12.57
C PHE A 32 -24.79 -23.37 -13.19
N GLN A 33 -24.33 -24.55 -12.78
CA GLN A 33 -23.10 -25.15 -13.32
C GLN A 33 -23.26 -25.61 -14.77
N GLN A 34 -24.38 -26.25 -15.11
CA GLN A 34 -24.56 -26.87 -16.43
C GLN A 34 -25.06 -25.93 -17.52
N VAL A 35 -25.77 -24.86 -17.17
CA VAL A 35 -26.40 -23.96 -18.16
C VAL A 35 -25.90 -22.53 -17.98
N TRP A 36 -25.96 -21.98 -16.77
CA TRP A 36 -25.62 -20.56 -16.55
C TRP A 36 -24.18 -20.25 -16.88
N VAL A 37 -23.23 -20.99 -16.29
CA VAL A 37 -21.79 -20.75 -16.48
C VAL A 37 -21.39 -20.89 -17.96
N PRO A 38 -21.79 -21.96 -18.70
CA PRO A 38 -21.47 -22.07 -20.12
C PRO A 38 -22.05 -20.94 -20.98
N VAL A 39 -23.31 -20.54 -20.76
CA VAL A 39 -23.95 -19.44 -21.52
C VAL A 39 -23.25 -18.12 -21.26
N MET A 40 -22.89 -17.87 -20.00
CA MET A 40 -22.20 -16.64 -19.63
C MET A 40 -20.82 -16.58 -20.29
N LEU A 41 -20.04 -17.66 -20.22
CA LEU A 41 -18.75 -17.74 -20.93
C LEU A 41 -18.93 -17.51 -22.43
N GLU A 42 -19.89 -18.18 -23.07
CA GLU A 42 -20.20 -18.02 -24.49
C GLU A 42 -20.50 -16.56 -24.86
N VAL A 43 -21.35 -15.87 -24.09
CA VAL A 43 -21.69 -14.47 -24.36
C VAL A 43 -20.52 -13.53 -24.12
N LEU A 44 -19.71 -13.79 -23.10
CA LEU A 44 -18.54 -12.96 -22.79
C LEU A 44 -17.44 -13.16 -23.84
N ASP A 45 -17.20 -14.41 -24.28
CA ASP A 45 -16.28 -14.73 -25.39
C ASP A 45 -16.72 -14.04 -26.69
N GLU A 46 -18.04 -13.98 -26.98
CA GLU A 46 -18.57 -13.24 -28.13
C GLU A 46 -18.33 -11.72 -28.06
N LEU A 47 -18.17 -11.17 -26.87
CA LEU A 47 -17.93 -9.73 -26.63
C LEU A 47 -16.45 -9.39 -26.45
N ASP A 48 -15.60 -10.40 -26.29
CA ASP A 48 -14.16 -10.26 -26.16
C ASP A 48 -13.57 -9.77 -27.49
N THR A 49 -12.84 -8.67 -27.46
CA THR A 49 -12.22 -8.09 -28.66
C THR A 49 -10.78 -7.72 -28.36
N ASP A 50 -9.88 -8.11 -29.26
CA ASP A 50 -8.44 -7.92 -29.08
C ASP A 50 -8.08 -6.48 -28.71
N GLY A 51 -7.34 -6.34 -27.60
CA GLY A 51 -6.84 -5.05 -27.12
C GLY A 51 -7.87 -4.17 -26.41
N LYS A 52 -9.09 -4.65 -26.14
CA LYS A 52 -10.12 -3.89 -25.41
C LYS A 52 -10.53 -4.58 -24.12
N TRP A 53 -10.41 -3.85 -23.01
CA TRP A 53 -10.92 -4.29 -21.70
C TRP A 53 -12.28 -3.66 -21.44
N ILE A 54 -13.25 -4.51 -21.09
CA ILE A 54 -14.60 -4.08 -20.67
C ILE A 54 -14.69 -4.28 -19.17
N ARG A 55 -14.81 -3.17 -18.42
CA ARG A 55 -15.08 -3.21 -16.98
C ARG A 55 -16.51 -2.74 -16.73
N LEU A 56 -17.26 -3.57 -16.02
CA LEU A 56 -18.62 -3.29 -15.57
C LEU A 56 -18.66 -3.49 -14.06
N ASP A 57 -19.04 -2.47 -13.30
CA ASP A 57 -19.10 -2.59 -11.84
C ASP A 57 -20.23 -3.52 -11.39
N ARG A 58 -21.36 -3.50 -12.11
CA ARG A 58 -22.51 -4.38 -11.84
C ARG A 58 -23.34 -4.63 -13.08
N VAL A 59 -23.69 -5.90 -13.29
CA VAL A 59 -24.65 -6.33 -14.31
C VAL A 59 -25.82 -6.99 -13.60
N GLU A 60 -26.96 -6.31 -13.57
CA GLU A 60 -28.21 -6.90 -13.09
C GLU A 60 -29.03 -7.43 -14.27
N ILE A 61 -29.48 -8.68 -14.15
CA ILE A 61 -30.26 -9.37 -15.17
C ILE A 61 -31.56 -9.83 -14.53
N ASP A 62 -32.67 -9.27 -14.98
CA ASP A 62 -34.00 -9.74 -14.59
C ASP A 62 -34.50 -10.77 -15.61
N LEU A 63 -34.54 -12.04 -15.20
CA LEU A 63 -35.10 -13.12 -16.00
C LEU A 63 -36.61 -13.28 -15.77
N GLY A 64 -37.21 -12.48 -14.91
CA GLY A 64 -38.62 -12.54 -14.53
C GLY A 64 -39.01 -13.90 -13.94
N LYS A 65 -40.26 -14.31 -14.18
CA LYS A 65 -40.78 -15.58 -13.69
C LYS A 65 -40.23 -16.74 -14.52
N ILE A 66 -39.58 -17.70 -13.85
CA ILE A 66 -39.08 -18.93 -14.44
C ILE A 66 -39.88 -20.11 -13.87
N ARG A 67 -40.41 -20.96 -14.76
CA ARG A 67 -41.09 -22.19 -14.32
C ARG A 67 -40.06 -23.23 -13.90
N GLU A 68 -40.31 -23.95 -12.81
CA GLU A 68 -39.42 -24.99 -12.29
C GLU A 68 -39.14 -26.08 -13.34
N ASN A 69 -40.14 -26.44 -14.15
CA ASN A 69 -40.04 -27.43 -15.22
C ASN A 69 -39.55 -26.86 -16.58
N LEU A 70 -39.04 -25.62 -16.61
CA LEU A 70 -38.52 -25.06 -17.86
C LEU A 70 -37.37 -25.93 -18.38
N SER A 71 -37.42 -26.28 -19.68
CA SER A 71 -36.36 -27.07 -20.29
C SER A 71 -35.02 -26.32 -20.26
N PRO A 72 -33.89 -27.03 -20.11
CA PRO A 72 -32.56 -26.42 -20.13
C PRO A 72 -32.32 -25.55 -21.37
N ASP A 73 -32.78 -25.97 -22.55
CA ASP A 73 -32.59 -25.23 -23.81
C ASP A 73 -33.34 -23.89 -23.85
N LEU A 74 -34.59 -23.86 -23.37
CA LEU A 74 -35.36 -22.62 -23.30
C LEU A 74 -34.77 -21.67 -22.25
N PHE A 75 -34.29 -22.22 -21.12
CA PHE A 75 -33.59 -21.42 -20.12
C PHE A 75 -32.29 -20.83 -20.70
N ARG A 76 -31.53 -21.64 -21.45
CA ARG A 76 -30.30 -21.23 -22.14
C ARG A 76 -30.56 -20.05 -23.08
N GLN A 77 -31.56 -20.16 -23.95
CA GLN A 77 -31.93 -19.09 -24.90
C GLN A 77 -32.31 -17.80 -24.18
N LYS A 78 -33.22 -17.90 -23.19
CA LYS A 78 -33.69 -16.74 -22.42
C LYS A 78 -32.56 -16.05 -21.65
N LEU A 79 -31.66 -16.82 -21.04
CA LEU A 79 -30.49 -16.30 -20.34
C LEU A 79 -29.53 -15.62 -21.32
N LYS A 80 -29.23 -16.27 -22.45
CA LYS A 80 -28.32 -15.74 -23.48
C LYS A 80 -28.79 -14.39 -24.00
N GLU A 81 -30.08 -14.29 -24.36
CA GLU A 81 -30.67 -13.03 -24.84
C GLU A 81 -30.62 -11.94 -23.78
N ALA A 82 -31.09 -12.22 -22.56
CA ALA A 82 -31.12 -11.23 -21.48
C ALA A 82 -29.71 -10.71 -21.13
N LEU A 83 -28.74 -11.62 -21.00
CA LEU A 83 -27.35 -11.29 -20.70
C LEU A 83 -26.73 -10.44 -21.83
N LYS A 84 -26.87 -10.87 -23.09
CA LYS A 84 -26.31 -10.17 -24.25
C LYS A 84 -26.91 -8.77 -24.41
N THR A 85 -28.24 -8.65 -24.29
CA THR A 85 -28.93 -7.35 -24.38
C THR A 85 -28.46 -6.39 -23.28
N GLN A 86 -28.35 -6.87 -22.04
CA GLN A 86 -27.96 -6.02 -20.92
C GLN A 86 -26.49 -5.57 -21.03
N LEU A 87 -25.58 -6.48 -21.37
CA LEU A 87 -24.17 -6.15 -21.57
C LEU A 87 -23.99 -5.14 -22.71
N LEU A 88 -24.60 -5.37 -23.87
CA LEU A 88 -24.54 -4.45 -25.00
C LEU A 88 -25.11 -3.06 -24.67
N LYS A 89 -26.21 -3.01 -23.89
CA LYS A 89 -26.81 -1.75 -23.44
C LYS A 89 -25.84 -0.96 -22.56
N GLN A 90 -25.20 -1.59 -21.58
CA GLN A 90 -24.23 -0.91 -20.69
C GLN A 90 -22.96 -0.50 -21.44
N ILE A 91 -22.44 -1.36 -22.32
CA ILE A 91 -21.25 -1.05 -23.14
C ILE A 91 -21.52 0.16 -24.06
N ARG A 92 -22.69 0.23 -24.71
CA ARG A 92 -23.07 1.35 -25.59
C ARG A 92 -23.45 2.62 -24.83
N GLY A 93 -24.15 2.51 -23.70
CA GLY A 93 -24.50 3.67 -22.86
C GLY A 93 -23.26 4.45 -22.37
N ASN A 94 -22.16 3.73 -22.12
CA ASN A 94 -20.86 4.30 -21.76
C ASN A 94 -20.12 4.96 -22.94
N GLN A 95 -20.48 4.66 -24.19
CA GLN A 95 -19.87 5.31 -25.36
C GLN A 95 -20.45 6.71 -25.63
N ILE A 96 -21.66 7.00 -25.12
CA ILE A 96 -22.43 8.21 -25.47
C ILE A 96 -22.40 9.26 -24.33
N SER A 97 -21.97 8.88 -23.12
CA SER A 97 -22.03 9.76 -21.94
C SER A 97 -20.70 10.46 -21.62
N ARG A 98 -20.57 11.74 -21.98
CA ARG A 98 -19.76 12.78 -21.30
C ARG A 98 -20.43 14.15 -21.55
N PRO A 99 -20.51 15.08 -20.58
CA PRO A 99 -20.52 14.96 -19.12
C PRO A 99 -21.72 15.70 -18.49
N THR A 100 -22.37 15.17 -17.45
CA THR A 100 -22.91 16.03 -16.36
C THR A 100 -23.22 15.20 -15.10
N GLN A 101 -22.60 15.61 -13.99
CA GLN A 101 -23.00 15.44 -12.60
C GLN A 101 -23.85 14.20 -12.24
N GLU A 102 -23.18 13.06 -12.07
CA GLU A 102 -23.10 12.28 -10.84
C GLU A 102 -22.25 11.02 -11.13
N LYS A 103 -21.59 10.49 -10.10
CA LYS A 103 -20.45 9.56 -10.18
C LYS A 103 -20.70 8.33 -11.07
N SER A 104 -20.03 8.28 -12.22
CA SER A 104 -19.62 7.02 -12.87
C SER A 104 -18.45 7.30 -13.83
N GLU A 105 -17.22 7.26 -13.33
CA GLU A 105 -16.02 7.32 -14.18
C GLU A 105 -15.77 5.93 -14.80
N PHE A 106 -16.42 5.65 -15.94
CA PHE A 106 -16.06 4.49 -16.77
C PHE A 106 -15.37 4.97 -18.04
N LEU A 107 -14.07 4.71 -18.14
CA LEU A 107 -13.29 4.91 -19.36
C LEU A 107 -12.59 3.62 -19.71
N PHE A 108 -12.67 3.24 -21.00
CA PHE A 108 -11.83 2.18 -21.57
C PHE A 108 -10.36 2.47 -21.24
N PRO A 109 -9.64 1.58 -20.53
CA PRO A 109 -8.24 1.85 -20.21
C PRO A 109 -7.43 1.76 -21.49
N GLN A 110 -6.88 2.90 -21.95
CA GLN A 110 -5.58 2.86 -22.60
C GLN A 110 -4.56 2.34 -21.56
N ASP A 111 -3.54 1.62 -22.00
CA ASP A 111 -2.56 0.91 -21.14
C ASP A 111 -1.96 1.83 -20.05
N GLU A 112 -1.80 3.13 -20.34
CA GLU A 112 -1.32 4.15 -19.41
C GLU A 112 -2.28 4.40 -18.23
N ARG A 113 -3.59 4.55 -18.49
CA ARG A 113 -4.60 4.79 -17.43
C ARG A 113 -4.71 3.61 -16.48
N LYS A 114 -4.57 2.39 -17.01
CA LYS A 114 -4.53 1.17 -16.21
C LYS A 114 -3.33 1.18 -15.26
N SER A 115 -2.14 1.51 -15.78
CA SER A 115 -0.90 1.49 -15.00
C SER A 115 -0.95 2.50 -13.85
N LEU A 116 -1.48 3.71 -14.08
CA LEU A 116 -1.68 4.71 -13.03
C LEU A 116 -2.78 4.32 -12.03
N GLU A 117 -3.87 3.71 -12.48
CA GLU A 117 -4.95 3.24 -11.57
C GLU A 117 -4.44 2.14 -10.63
N ILE A 118 -3.65 1.18 -11.15
CA ILE A 118 -3.01 0.15 -10.32
C ILE A 118 -2.03 0.80 -9.34
N LEU A 119 -1.23 1.78 -9.78
CA LEU A 119 -0.27 2.49 -8.92
C LEU A 119 -0.97 3.24 -7.79
N ASP A 120 -1.98 4.06 -8.10
CA ASP A 120 -2.75 4.81 -7.09
C ASP A 120 -3.42 3.85 -6.08
N TYR A 121 -4.00 2.75 -6.56
CA TYR A 121 -4.60 1.74 -5.69
C TYR A 121 -3.56 1.05 -4.79
N LEU A 122 -2.40 0.65 -5.32
CA LEU A 122 -1.29 0.07 -4.54
C LEU A 122 -0.81 1.05 -3.46
N LEU A 123 -0.61 2.32 -3.80
CA LEU A 123 -0.15 3.33 -2.86
C LEU A 123 -1.17 3.64 -1.75
N ARG A 124 -2.47 3.49 -2.03
CA ARG A 124 -3.53 3.66 -1.02
C ARG A 124 -3.70 2.43 -0.14
N ASN A 125 -3.63 1.24 -0.73
CA ASN A 125 -4.14 0.03 -0.11
C ASN A 125 -3.07 -1.04 0.18
N GLY A 126 -1.84 -0.89 -0.33
CA GLY A 126 -0.74 -1.86 -0.14
C GLY A 126 -0.97 -3.21 -0.82
N ARG A 127 -2.01 -3.31 -1.65
CA ARG A 127 -2.44 -4.53 -2.34
C ARG A 127 -2.93 -4.18 -3.73
N LYS A 128 -2.93 -5.14 -4.65
CA LYS A 128 -3.48 -4.96 -5.99
C LYS A 128 -5.02 -4.95 -5.94
N PRO A 129 -5.69 -4.21 -6.84
CA PRO A 129 -7.12 -4.38 -6.99
C PRO A 129 -7.41 -5.80 -7.51
N TRP A 130 -8.58 -6.36 -7.16
CA TRP A 130 -8.94 -7.74 -7.48
C TRP A 130 -8.80 -8.09 -8.98
N TRP A 131 -9.07 -7.12 -9.86
CA TRP A 131 -8.97 -7.28 -11.32
C TRP A 131 -7.53 -7.25 -11.85
N ALA A 132 -6.55 -6.73 -11.10
CA ALA A 132 -5.13 -6.71 -11.46
C ALA A 132 -4.32 -7.84 -10.78
N SER A 133 -4.97 -8.67 -9.97
CA SER A 133 -4.30 -9.68 -9.12
C SER A 133 -3.49 -10.75 -9.89
N HIS A 134 -3.72 -10.93 -11.19
CA HIS A 134 -3.05 -11.94 -12.01
C HIS A 134 -1.72 -11.47 -12.64
N SER A 135 -1.42 -10.17 -12.67
CA SER A 135 -0.15 -9.66 -13.21
C SER A 135 0.97 -9.80 -12.16
N LYS A 136 1.67 -10.94 -12.16
CA LYS A 136 2.75 -11.23 -11.19
C LYS A 136 3.93 -10.25 -11.21
N LYS A 137 4.04 -9.35 -12.20
CA LYS A 137 5.24 -8.52 -12.44
C LYS A 137 5.10 -7.01 -12.14
N GLU A 138 3.91 -6.53 -11.80
CA GLU A 138 3.66 -5.09 -11.63
C GLU A 138 3.69 -4.73 -10.14
N GLY A 139 4.74 -4.02 -9.72
CA GLY A 139 4.91 -3.44 -8.38
C GLY A 139 5.00 -1.92 -8.49
N ILE A 140 5.07 -1.21 -7.35
CA ILE A 140 5.11 0.26 -7.33
C ILE A 140 6.26 0.79 -8.18
N ARG A 141 7.46 0.23 -8.00
CA ARG A 141 8.68 0.65 -8.71
C ARG A 141 8.59 0.41 -10.22
N SER A 142 8.14 -0.76 -10.65
CA SER A 142 8.05 -1.09 -12.08
C SER A 142 6.96 -0.29 -12.80
N LEU A 143 5.83 -0.04 -12.13
CA LEU A 143 4.77 0.82 -12.66
C LEU A 143 5.24 2.26 -12.83
N ILE A 144 5.95 2.81 -11.85
CA ILE A 144 6.51 4.17 -11.95
C ILE A 144 7.53 4.26 -13.08
N GLN A 145 8.44 3.28 -13.17
CA GLN A 145 9.42 3.24 -14.25
C GLN A 145 8.73 3.23 -15.63
N LYS A 146 7.75 2.34 -15.82
CA LYS A 146 6.96 2.27 -17.06
C LYS A 146 6.31 3.62 -17.40
N LEU A 147 5.60 4.23 -16.44
CA LEU A 147 4.90 5.51 -16.66
C LEU A 147 5.86 6.67 -16.96
N LEU A 148 7.07 6.67 -16.38
CA LEU A 148 8.11 7.66 -16.68
C LEU A 148 8.72 7.46 -18.07
N GLU A 149 8.99 6.21 -18.47
CA GLU A 149 9.51 5.87 -19.80
C GLU A 149 8.51 6.24 -20.91
N GLU A 150 7.22 6.03 -20.66
CA GLU A 150 6.11 6.40 -21.54
C GLU A 150 5.81 7.91 -21.53
N LYS A 151 6.43 8.69 -20.63
CA LYS A 151 6.18 10.13 -20.42
C LYS A 151 4.68 10.42 -20.22
N SER A 152 4.01 9.61 -19.40
CA SER A 152 2.56 9.64 -19.22
C SER A 152 2.08 11.01 -18.75
N ARG A 153 1.09 11.58 -19.47
CA ARG A 153 0.48 12.87 -19.11
C ARG A 153 -0.38 12.76 -17.86
N GLU A 154 -1.02 11.62 -17.67
CA GLU A 154 -1.84 11.31 -16.51
C GLU A 154 -0.99 11.25 -15.23
N LEU A 155 0.20 10.63 -15.28
CA LEU A 155 1.12 10.64 -14.13
C LEU A 155 1.50 12.07 -13.75
N LEU A 156 1.83 12.91 -14.74
CA LEU A 156 2.17 14.31 -14.52
C LEU A 156 1.01 15.08 -13.87
N ALA A 157 -0.20 14.93 -14.40
CA ALA A 157 -1.39 15.57 -13.86
C ALA A 157 -1.71 15.10 -12.43
N TRP A 158 -1.53 13.80 -12.15
CA TRP A 158 -1.74 13.22 -10.84
C TRP A 158 -0.73 13.75 -9.80
N LEU A 159 0.56 13.82 -10.13
CA LEU A 159 1.58 14.42 -9.25
C LEU A 159 1.30 15.90 -8.97
N GLN A 160 0.83 16.64 -9.99
CA GLN A 160 0.49 18.06 -9.87
C GLN A 160 -0.83 18.33 -9.13
N SER A 161 -1.68 17.31 -8.97
CA SER A 161 -2.97 17.44 -8.28
C SER A 161 -2.86 17.52 -6.75
N GLU A 162 -1.67 17.31 -6.17
CA GLU A 162 -1.43 17.31 -4.72
C GLU A 162 -2.32 16.31 -3.94
N SER A 163 -2.71 15.23 -4.62
CA SER A 163 -3.61 14.19 -4.10
C SER A 163 -2.90 13.15 -3.24
N ILE A 164 -1.56 13.10 -3.29
CA ILE A 164 -0.74 12.17 -2.52
C ILE A 164 -0.94 12.41 -1.01
N THR A 165 -0.97 11.31 -0.27
CA THR A 165 -1.18 11.29 1.19
C THR A 165 0.08 10.82 1.90
N PRO A 166 0.20 11.01 3.23
CA PRO A 166 1.32 10.49 4.01
C PRO A 166 1.53 8.98 3.85
N VAL A 167 0.44 8.20 3.76
CA VAL A 167 0.51 6.75 3.56
C VAL A 167 1.08 6.41 2.17
N MET A 168 0.66 7.14 1.14
CA MET A 168 1.16 6.96 -0.22
C MET A 168 2.63 7.36 -0.33
N LEU A 169 3.02 8.48 0.30
CA LEU A 169 4.42 8.91 0.36
C LEU A 169 5.29 7.88 1.08
N PHE A 170 4.85 7.38 2.23
CA PHE A 170 5.56 6.31 2.93
C PHE A 170 5.79 5.10 2.02
N ARG A 171 4.77 4.64 1.28
CA ARG A 171 4.95 3.52 0.34
C ARG A 171 5.90 3.86 -0.82
N LEU A 172 5.89 5.08 -1.33
CA LEU A 172 6.88 5.53 -2.30
C LEU A 172 8.30 5.43 -1.73
N GLU A 173 8.52 5.90 -0.51
CA GLU A 173 9.82 5.83 0.18
C GLU A 173 10.26 4.40 0.48
N GLN A 174 9.32 3.48 0.75
CA GLN A 174 9.66 2.08 1.00
C GLN A 174 10.00 1.29 -0.28
N HIS A 175 9.47 1.70 -1.44
CA HIS A 175 9.64 0.96 -2.70
C HIS A 175 10.62 1.61 -3.69
N LEU A 176 10.99 2.87 -3.50
CA LEU A 176 11.88 3.62 -4.38
C LEU A 176 13.14 4.06 -3.66
N LYS A 177 14.26 4.05 -4.38
CA LYS A 177 15.48 4.74 -3.94
C LYS A 177 15.32 6.24 -4.09
N TRP A 178 16.11 7.00 -3.33
CA TRP A 178 16.10 8.46 -3.39
C TRP A 178 16.31 9.02 -4.82
N ASP A 179 17.21 8.44 -5.62
CA ASP A 179 17.44 8.87 -7.01
C ASP A 179 16.22 8.63 -7.91
N GLU A 180 15.41 7.62 -7.62
CA GLU A 180 14.18 7.31 -8.34
C GLU A 180 13.05 8.26 -7.95
N ILE A 181 12.96 8.61 -6.67
CA ILE A 181 12.05 9.65 -6.19
C ILE A 181 12.41 11.00 -6.84
N LEU A 182 13.69 11.36 -6.90
CA LEU A 182 14.13 12.59 -7.55
C LEU A 182 13.75 12.62 -9.05
N LYS A 183 13.85 11.49 -9.76
CA LYS A 183 13.37 11.38 -11.16
C LYS A 183 11.86 11.62 -11.25
N LEU A 184 11.07 11.04 -10.33
CA LEU A 184 9.62 11.23 -10.26
C LEU A 184 9.25 12.69 -10.01
N ILE A 185 9.89 13.35 -9.05
CA ILE A 185 9.64 14.77 -8.75
C ILE A 185 10.11 15.66 -9.91
N SER A 186 11.29 15.39 -10.48
CA SER A 186 11.84 16.14 -11.62
C SER A 186 10.94 16.06 -12.86
N PHE A 187 10.26 14.92 -13.06
CA PHE A 187 9.29 14.75 -14.15
C PHE A 187 8.12 15.75 -14.05
N ALA A 188 7.62 16.04 -12.84
CA ALA A 188 6.52 16.96 -12.62
C ALA A 188 6.96 18.42 -12.36
N PHE A 189 8.13 18.62 -11.74
CA PHE A 189 8.58 19.89 -11.18
C PHE A 189 10.11 20.14 -11.34
N PRO A 190 10.67 20.14 -12.56
CA PRO A 190 12.12 20.11 -12.77
C PRO A 190 12.86 21.33 -12.20
N GLU A 191 12.40 22.55 -12.49
CA GLU A 191 13.04 23.78 -12.00
C GLU A 191 12.91 23.94 -10.48
N LYS A 192 11.71 23.69 -9.94
CA LYS A 192 11.44 23.79 -8.50
C LYS A 192 12.27 22.80 -7.69
N LEU A 193 12.50 21.60 -8.22
CA LEU A 193 13.36 20.59 -7.58
C LEU A 193 14.80 21.08 -7.50
N LYS A 194 15.34 21.60 -8.61
CA LYS A 194 16.71 22.12 -8.66
C LYS A 194 16.94 23.23 -7.63
N GLU A 195 16.00 24.16 -7.50
CA GLU A 195 16.06 25.23 -6.51
C GLU A 195 16.00 24.70 -5.08
N SER A 196 15.11 23.74 -4.81
CA SER A 196 14.94 23.14 -3.49
C SER A 196 16.17 22.35 -3.03
N LEU A 197 16.82 21.62 -3.94
CA LEU A 197 18.06 20.89 -3.66
C LEU A 197 19.26 21.83 -3.44
N ALA A 198 19.37 22.90 -4.23
CA ALA A 198 20.42 23.90 -4.00
C ALA A 198 20.24 24.59 -2.63
N LEU A 199 18.99 24.81 -2.22
CA LEU A 199 18.67 25.35 -0.92
C LEU A 199 18.99 24.36 0.21
N SER A 200 18.61 23.09 0.08
CA SER A 200 18.89 22.06 1.09
C SER A 200 20.39 21.87 1.31
N GLU A 201 21.18 21.78 0.23
CA GLU A 201 22.63 21.69 0.29
C GLU A 201 23.26 22.91 0.97
N SER A 202 22.74 24.10 0.67
CA SER A 202 23.16 25.35 1.32
C SER A 202 22.84 25.37 2.82
N LEU A 203 21.72 24.77 3.25
CA LEU A 203 21.37 24.66 4.67
C LEU A 203 22.28 23.65 5.38
N LEU A 204 22.47 22.47 4.79
CA LEU A 204 23.26 21.37 5.34
C LEU A 204 24.75 21.69 5.44
N SER A 205 25.33 22.33 4.42
CA SER A 205 26.74 22.76 4.42
C SER A 205 27.09 23.73 5.55
N SER A 206 26.06 24.37 6.12
CA SER A 206 26.22 25.47 7.04
C SER A 206 25.97 25.06 8.49
N LEU A 207 25.49 23.85 8.70
CA LEU A 207 25.44 23.18 9.99
C LEU A 207 26.78 22.46 10.21
N SER A 208 27.53 22.85 11.24
CA SER A 208 28.83 22.24 11.55
C SER A 208 28.68 20.76 11.90
N PRO A 209 29.61 19.87 11.49
CA PRO A 209 29.63 18.46 11.92
C PRO A 209 29.66 18.29 13.45
N GLU A 210 30.24 19.29 14.14
CA GLU A 210 30.29 19.38 15.61
C GLU A 210 28.91 19.50 16.27
N THR A 211 27.88 19.85 15.50
CA THR A 211 26.53 20.17 15.97
C THR A 211 25.57 18.98 15.82
N TYR A 212 25.80 18.06 14.86
CA TYR A 212 24.90 16.94 14.59
C TYR A 212 25.45 15.87 13.62
N LEU A 213 24.84 14.67 13.63
CA LEU A 213 24.99 13.64 12.60
C LEU A 213 24.34 14.10 11.28
N LYS A 214 25.15 14.68 10.38
CA LYS A 214 24.73 15.21 9.06
C LYS A 214 23.71 14.33 8.32
N ILE A 215 23.86 13.00 8.39
CA ILE A 215 23.03 12.01 7.70
C ILE A 215 21.57 12.04 8.16
N GLU A 216 21.31 12.11 9.47
CA GLU A 216 19.93 12.08 9.99
C GLU A 216 19.15 13.36 9.61
N LEU A 217 19.86 14.47 9.43
CA LEU A 217 19.25 15.75 9.09
C LEU A 217 18.93 15.81 7.61
N ASP A 218 19.84 15.27 6.79
CA ASP A 218 19.65 15.11 5.36
C ASP A 218 18.34 14.36 5.10
N GLN A 219 18.19 13.17 5.70
CA GLN A 219 16.99 12.34 5.57
C GLN A 219 15.71 13.04 6.04
N LYS A 220 15.75 13.77 7.16
CA LYS A 220 14.60 14.55 7.64
C LYS A 220 14.22 15.66 6.66
N LEU A 221 15.22 16.37 6.15
CA LEU A 221 15.02 17.48 5.24
C LEU A 221 14.46 16.99 3.89
N GLU A 222 15.00 15.89 3.38
CA GLU A 222 14.51 15.19 2.19
C GLU A 222 13.02 14.86 2.31
N GLY A 223 12.60 14.23 3.42
CA GLY A 223 11.19 13.92 3.68
C GLY A 223 10.30 15.17 3.68
N HIS A 224 10.69 16.24 4.38
CA HIS A 224 9.90 17.48 4.40
C HIS A 224 9.82 18.19 3.04
N ILE A 225 10.88 18.09 2.23
CA ILE A 225 10.86 18.60 0.85
C ILE A 225 9.85 17.81 0.02
N LEU A 226 9.85 16.48 0.12
CA LEU A 226 8.86 15.65 -0.59
C LEU A 226 7.42 15.97 -0.19
N GLU A 227 7.16 16.13 1.10
CA GLU A 227 5.83 16.55 1.59
C GLU A 227 5.40 17.88 0.94
N ALA A 228 6.31 18.85 0.84
CA ALA A 228 6.04 20.14 0.24
C ALA A 228 5.73 20.04 -1.28
N PHE A 229 6.38 19.13 -2.01
CA PHE A 229 6.05 18.89 -3.41
C PHE A 229 4.68 18.23 -3.59
N LEU A 230 4.37 17.24 -2.75
CA LEU A 230 3.31 16.28 -3.05
C LEU A 230 2.00 16.53 -2.29
N PHE A 231 2.02 17.25 -1.18
CA PHE A 231 0.83 17.49 -0.36
C PHE A 231 0.27 18.89 -0.54
N SER A 232 -1.05 19.00 -0.43
CA SER A 232 -1.72 20.30 -0.33
C SER A 232 -1.38 21.01 0.98
N GLU A 233 -1.40 22.34 0.99
CA GLU A 233 -1.10 23.16 2.18
C GLU A 233 -1.92 22.73 3.42
N SER A 234 -3.19 22.34 3.24
CA SER A 234 -4.07 21.88 4.31
C SER A 234 -3.63 20.58 5.00
N LYS A 235 -2.87 19.72 4.28
CA LYS A 235 -2.41 18.41 4.76
C LYS A 235 -1.02 18.46 5.40
N LEU A 236 -0.30 19.58 5.26
CA LEU A 236 1.02 19.75 5.85
C LEU A 236 0.89 19.99 7.35
N SER A 237 1.44 19.09 8.16
CA SER A 237 1.48 19.24 9.62
C SER A 237 2.75 19.95 10.09
N HIS A 238 3.89 19.65 9.46
CA HIS A 238 5.20 20.10 9.93
C HIS A 238 5.55 21.53 9.46
N PRO A 239 6.13 22.38 10.33
CA PRO A 239 6.51 23.74 9.97
C PRO A 239 7.53 23.81 8.83
N ILE A 240 8.50 22.88 8.78
CA ILE A 240 9.51 22.80 7.71
C ILE A 240 8.83 22.57 6.36
N SER A 241 7.92 21.59 6.28
CA SER A 241 7.21 21.27 5.04
C SER A 241 6.33 22.43 4.57
N LYS A 242 5.62 23.10 5.49
CA LYS A 242 4.86 24.33 5.18
C LYS A 242 5.75 25.43 4.63
N TRP A 243 6.93 25.61 5.23
CA TRP A 243 7.89 26.61 4.78
C TRP A 243 8.35 26.33 3.34
N PHE A 244 8.74 25.08 3.05
CA PHE A 244 9.12 24.68 1.69
C PHE A 244 7.96 24.85 0.71
N LYS A 245 6.71 24.53 1.12
CA LYS A 245 5.53 24.70 0.27
C LYS A 245 5.32 26.16 -0.15
N VAL A 246 5.41 27.09 0.80
CA VAL A 246 5.33 28.52 0.52
C VAL A 246 6.46 28.95 -0.41
N HIS A 247 7.67 28.40 -0.24
CA HIS A 247 8.79 28.68 -1.12
C HIS A 247 8.57 28.16 -2.55
N LEU A 248 8.06 26.94 -2.70
CA LEU A 248 7.72 26.31 -3.99
C LEU A 248 6.61 27.05 -4.74
N ASN A 249 5.72 27.75 -4.03
CA ASN A 249 4.61 28.50 -4.61
C ASN A 249 4.97 29.95 -4.97
N LYS A 250 6.09 30.47 -4.46
CA LYS A 250 6.61 31.79 -4.87
C LYS A 250 7.23 31.70 -6.26
N SER A 251 6.96 32.69 -7.12
CA SER A 251 7.67 32.80 -8.40
C SER A 251 9.17 32.93 -8.13
N THR A 252 9.98 32.30 -8.99
CA THR A 252 11.47 32.25 -8.97
C THR A 252 12.17 33.61 -8.85
N THR A 253 11.41 34.71 -8.89
CA THR A 253 11.85 36.10 -8.76
C THR A 253 11.66 36.72 -7.37
N SER A 254 10.91 36.11 -6.45
CA SER A 254 10.68 36.71 -5.12
C SER A 254 11.79 36.32 -4.14
N LYS A 255 12.59 37.29 -3.69
CA LYS A 255 13.64 37.07 -2.69
C LYS A 255 13.02 36.68 -1.34
N ILE A 256 13.55 35.64 -0.70
CA ILE A 256 13.09 35.20 0.61
C ILE A 256 13.64 36.15 1.68
N ALA A 257 12.77 36.77 2.46
CA ALA A 257 13.19 37.65 3.54
C ALA A 257 14.01 36.86 4.60
N PRO A 258 15.12 37.42 5.14
CA PRO A 258 15.93 36.79 6.19
C PRO A 258 15.14 36.26 7.39
N GLU A 259 14.05 36.93 7.74
CA GLU A 259 13.16 36.57 8.85
C GLU A 259 12.43 35.24 8.59
N ALA A 260 12.10 34.93 7.33
CA ALA A 260 11.44 33.67 6.99
C ALA A 260 12.35 32.47 7.25
N TYR A 261 13.66 32.63 7.12
CA TYR A 261 14.62 31.57 7.43
C TYR A 261 14.69 31.28 8.93
N SER A 262 14.56 32.30 9.80
CA SER A 262 14.75 32.12 11.26
C SER A 262 13.93 30.98 11.88
N ALA A 263 12.68 30.78 11.42
CA ALA A 263 11.81 29.71 11.90
C ALA A 263 12.22 28.32 11.38
N LEU A 264 12.52 28.21 10.07
CA LEU A 264 13.04 26.97 9.46
C LEU A 264 14.32 26.52 10.17
N LEU A 265 15.21 27.48 10.38
CA LEU A 265 16.51 27.32 10.99
C LEU A 265 16.41 26.88 12.46
N ALA A 266 15.49 27.45 13.23
CA ALA A 266 15.21 26.98 14.58
C ALA A 266 14.74 25.51 14.57
N GLU A 267 13.85 25.15 13.65
CA GLU A 267 13.31 23.78 13.56
C GLU A 267 14.34 22.73 13.14
N LEU A 268 15.32 23.09 12.31
CA LEU A 268 16.39 22.19 11.89
C LEU A 268 17.40 21.85 13.00
N ILE A 269 17.41 22.59 14.11
CA ILE A 269 18.30 22.31 15.24
C ILE A 269 17.68 21.22 16.11
N PRO A 270 18.36 20.07 16.32
CA PRO A 270 17.85 18.98 17.15
C PRO A 270 17.57 19.43 18.58
N ALA A 271 16.47 18.96 19.18
CA ALA A 271 16.09 19.29 20.56
C ALA A 271 17.21 19.00 21.58
N SER A 272 17.94 17.88 21.40
CA SER A 272 19.11 17.51 22.22
C SER A 272 20.23 18.55 22.16
N PHE A 273 20.44 19.17 21.00
CA PHE A 273 21.41 20.24 20.84
C PHE A 273 20.90 21.53 21.48
N ARG A 274 19.61 21.85 21.36
CA ARG A 274 19.00 23.05 21.97
C ARG A 274 19.18 23.08 23.50
N THR A 275 19.11 21.94 24.16
CA THR A 275 19.22 21.84 25.63
C THR A 275 20.64 21.99 26.17
N ILE A 276 21.68 21.79 25.35
CA ILE A 276 23.08 21.71 25.79
C ILE A 276 23.93 22.86 25.20
N SER A 277 23.45 23.50 24.13
CA SER A 277 24.20 24.54 23.42
C SER A 277 24.14 25.88 24.14
N ALA A 278 25.32 26.45 24.41
CA ALA A 278 25.42 27.83 24.89
C ALA A 278 24.99 28.82 23.79
N LYS A 279 24.40 29.96 24.17
CA LYS A 279 24.00 31.05 23.26
C LYS A 279 25.07 31.41 22.22
N GLN A 280 26.35 31.41 22.62
CA GLN A 280 27.50 31.68 21.74
C GLN A 280 27.59 30.70 20.55
N VAL A 281 27.23 29.43 20.76
CA VAL A 281 27.26 28.38 19.72
C VAL A 281 26.14 28.61 18.72
N LEU A 282 24.94 28.95 19.18
CA LEU A 282 23.80 29.31 18.33
C LEU A 282 24.08 30.58 17.51
N GLU A 283 24.75 31.57 18.10
CA GLU A 283 25.18 32.77 17.38
C GLU A 283 26.23 32.47 16.30
N ASN A 284 27.14 31.52 16.54
CA ASN A 284 28.12 31.06 15.54
C ASN A 284 27.45 30.32 14.39
N VAL A 285 26.44 29.48 14.67
CA VAL A 285 25.63 28.81 13.64
C VAL A 285 24.92 29.86 12.77
N TRP A 286 24.28 30.84 13.40
CA TRP A 286 23.65 31.97 12.68
C TRP A 286 24.65 32.74 11.80
N ALA A 287 25.84 33.05 12.34
CA ALA A 287 26.88 33.77 11.61
C ALA A 287 27.33 33.01 10.35
N LYS A 288 27.59 31.70 10.45
CA LYS A 288 27.93 30.85 9.30
C LYS A 288 26.79 30.84 8.26
N TRP A 289 25.55 30.76 8.71
CA TRP A 289 24.36 30.72 7.85
C TRP A 289 24.16 31.97 7.00
N THR A 290 24.30 33.15 7.59
CA THR A 290 24.18 34.42 6.84
C THR A 290 25.22 34.58 5.73
N GLN A 291 26.31 33.82 5.77
CA GLN A 291 27.36 33.86 4.75
C GLN A 291 27.09 32.97 3.53
N THR A 292 26.05 32.15 3.56
CA THR A 292 25.73 31.20 2.50
C THR A 292 25.23 31.88 1.22
N PRO A 293 25.44 31.25 0.03
CA PRO A 293 24.98 31.80 -1.24
C PRO A 293 23.48 32.06 -1.27
N SER A 294 22.68 31.17 -0.66
CA SER A 294 21.22 31.28 -0.60
C SER A 294 20.77 32.50 0.20
N PHE A 295 21.44 32.78 1.32
CA PHE A 295 21.14 33.94 2.16
C PHE A 295 21.67 35.26 1.58
N LYS A 296 22.83 35.22 0.91
CA LYS A 296 23.40 36.40 0.23
C LYS A 296 22.59 36.85 -0.99
N LYS A 297 21.93 35.92 -1.69
CA LYS A 297 21.05 36.22 -2.84
C LYS A 297 19.73 36.92 -2.42
N ALA A 298 19.38 36.93 -1.14
CA ALA A 298 18.09 37.38 -0.63
C ALA A 298 17.86 38.90 -0.56
N SER A 299 18.84 39.80 -0.73
CA SER A 299 18.56 41.25 -0.84
C SER A 299 19.75 42.08 -1.39
N PRO A 300 19.53 43.14 -2.21
CA PRO A 300 20.61 43.93 -2.82
C PRO A 300 21.01 45.21 -2.05
N ASN A 301 20.32 45.63 -0.98
CA ASN A 301 20.64 46.88 -0.24
C ASN A 301 21.23 46.61 1.17
N SER A 302 22.43 47.12 1.44
CA SER A 302 23.26 46.82 2.62
C SER A 302 22.71 47.31 3.97
N GLU A 303 22.07 48.49 4.02
CA GLU A 303 21.54 49.06 5.28
C GLU A 303 20.24 48.38 5.75
N THR A 304 19.37 48.02 4.81
CA THR A 304 18.13 47.29 5.11
C THR A 304 18.46 45.85 5.54
N GLN A 305 19.52 45.27 4.96
CA GLN A 305 20.02 43.94 5.26
C GLN A 305 20.52 43.81 6.72
N ALA A 306 21.25 44.79 7.25
CA ALA A 306 21.75 44.75 8.62
C ALA A 306 20.62 44.76 9.66
N LYS A 307 19.58 45.59 9.46
CA LYS A 307 18.41 45.63 10.35
C LYS A 307 17.56 44.37 10.26
N SER A 308 17.29 43.86 9.06
CA SER A 308 16.55 42.60 8.87
C SER A 308 17.30 41.40 9.44
N GLN A 309 18.63 41.34 9.27
CA GLN A 309 19.46 40.26 9.80
C GLN A 309 19.52 40.28 11.32
N GLN A 310 19.59 41.47 11.93
CA GLN A 310 19.57 41.59 13.39
C GLN A 310 18.22 41.16 13.98
N LEU A 311 17.10 41.56 13.35
CA LEU A 311 15.77 41.15 13.77
C LEU A 311 15.56 39.63 13.60
N ALA A 312 16.05 39.06 12.49
CA ALA A 312 15.99 37.63 12.23
C ALA A 312 16.88 36.83 13.22
N LYS A 313 18.05 37.36 13.62
CA LYS A 313 18.91 36.76 14.65
C LYS A 313 18.19 36.69 16.00
N VAL A 314 17.52 37.78 16.40
CA VAL A 314 16.76 37.83 17.67
C VAL A 314 15.64 36.78 17.64
N LYS A 315 14.81 36.78 16.59
CA LYS A 315 13.74 35.77 16.41
C LYS A 315 14.26 34.34 16.43
N PHE A 316 15.39 34.07 15.77
CA PHE A 316 16.01 32.75 15.76
C PHE A 316 16.39 32.29 17.17
N LEU A 317 17.09 33.14 17.94
CA LEU A 317 17.48 32.82 19.31
C LEU A 317 16.25 32.61 20.21
N ASP A 318 15.20 33.42 20.05
CA ASP A 318 13.97 33.29 20.83
C ASP A 318 13.23 31.97 20.53
N LEU A 319 13.12 31.59 19.24
CA LEU A 319 12.46 30.35 18.81
C LEU A 319 13.20 29.09 19.27
N VAL A 320 14.53 29.09 19.19
CA VAL A 320 15.34 27.95 19.65
C VAL A 320 15.17 27.73 21.16
N ASN A 321 15.09 28.81 21.94
CA ASN A 321 14.88 28.74 23.38
C ASN A 321 13.46 28.31 23.75
N ALA A 322 12.44 28.79 23.03
CA ALA A 322 11.03 28.44 23.26
C ALA A 322 10.72 26.96 22.92
N ASN A 323 11.28 26.43 21.82
CA ASN A 323 11.05 25.06 21.36
C ASN A 323 11.89 24.00 22.12
N SER A 324 12.52 24.35 23.25
CA SER A 324 13.25 23.40 24.11
C SER A 324 12.32 22.55 25.00
N VAL A 325 11.03 22.91 25.09
CA VAL A 325 10.04 22.30 26.00
C VAL A 325 9.09 21.30 25.32
N GLU A 326 8.91 21.38 23.99
CA GLU A 326 7.92 20.58 23.27
C GLU A 326 8.50 19.97 21.97
N SER A 327 9.00 18.73 22.00
CA SER A 327 8.97 17.89 20.79
C SER A 327 9.17 16.40 21.12
N LYS A 328 8.05 15.71 21.33
CA LYS A 328 7.93 14.26 21.13
C LYS A 328 6.88 14.07 20.03
N SER A 329 7.25 14.29 18.77
CA SER A 329 6.46 13.75 17.66
C SER A 329 7.36 12.83 16.85
N SER A 330 7.31 11.54 17.16
CA SER A 330 7.89 10.53 16.30
C SER A 330 7.07 10.43 15.02
N THR A 331 7.75 10.20 13.90
CA THR A 331 7.17 9.96 12.58
C THR A 331 6.08 8.88 12.61
N SER A 332 6.19 7.91 13.54
CA SER A 332 5.19 6.86 13.80
C SER A 332 3.84 7.40 14.28
N ASP A 333 3.80 8.49 15.06
CA ASP A 333 2.54 9.08 15.56
C ASP A 333 1.84 9.89 14.46
N SER A 334 2.61 10.57 13.60
CA SER A 334 2.08 11.29 12.44
C SER A 334 1.50 10.35 11.39
N ILE A 335 2.17 9.21 11.14
CA ILE A 335 1.65 8.16 10.24
C ILE A 335 0.39 7.57 10.84
N LYS A 336 0.38 7.14 12.12
CA LYS A 336 -0.82 6.57 12.76
C LYS A 336 -2.01 7.54 12.79
N LYS A 337 -1.79 8.84 13.03
CA LYS A 337 -2.84 9.87 12.92
C LYS A 337 -3.34 9.99 11.48
N ALA A 338 -2.44 9.99 10.49
CA ALA A 338 -2.80 10.07 9.08
C ALA A 338 -3.58 8.83 8.61
N THR A 339 -3.23 7.62 9.08
CA THR A 339 -3.97 6.37 8.78
C THR A 339 -5.37 6.37 9.37
N GLN A 340 -5.61 7.06 10.49
CA GLN A 340 -6.94 7.15 11.12
C GLN A 340 -7.90 8.15 10.43
N THR A 341 -7.36 9.14 9.72
CA THR A 341 -8.15 10.22 9.10
C THR A 341 -8.49 10.01 7.62
N LEU A 342 -7.82 9.07 6.94
CA LEU A 342 -8.00 8.83 5.50
C LEU A 342 -8.84 7.58 5.26
N PRO A 343 -9.68 7.55 4.22
CA PRO A 343 -10.37 6.34 3.81
C PRO A 343 -9.33 5.37 3.23
N SER A 344 -8.77 4.49 4.07
CA SER A 344 -8.20 3.25 3.56
C SER A 344 -9.37 2.35 3.16
N GLU A 345 -9.38 1.84 1.93
CA GLU A 345 -10.40 0.88 1.55
C GLU A 345 -10.11 -0.41 2.30
N LYS A 346 -10.85 -0.62 3.39
CA LYS A 346 -10.98 -1.94 4.00
C LYS A 346 -11.43 -2.92 2.93
N LEU A 347 -11.02 -4.18 3.07
CA LEU A 347 -11.55 -5.22 2.21
C LEU A 347 -13.07 -5.21 2.30
N THR A 348 -13.71 -5.02 1.17
CA THR A 348 -15.17 -4.99 1.08
C THR A 348 -15.70 -6.40 1.30
N LEU A 349 -16.91 -6.52 1.86
CA LEU A 349 -17.50 -7.84 2.08
C LEU A 349 -17.57 -8.60 0.74
N ASP A 350 -17.13 -9.85 0.75
CA ASP A 350 -17.02 -10.73 -0.41
C ASP A 350 -15.92 -10.38 -1.42
N GLU A 351 -15.08 -9.39 -1.10
CA GLU A 351 -13.88 -9.11 -1.89
C GLU A 351 -12.93 -10.30 -1.86
N THR A 352 -12.68 -10.88 -3.04
CA THR A 352 -11.74 -11.99 -3.22
C THR A 352 -10.45 -11.51 -3.87
N ILE A 353 -9.32 -11.83 -3.23
CA ILE A 353 -7.97 -11.51 -3.69
C ILE A 353 -7.18 -12.80 -3.84
N LEU A 354 -6.47 -12.92 -4.96
CA LEU A 354 -5.54 -14.02 -5.16
C LEU A 354 -4.21 -13.73 -4.46
N ILE A 355 -3.71 -14.72 -3.73
CA ILE A 355 -2.41 -14.71 -3.05
C ILE A 355 -1.58 -15.90 -3.49
N SER A 356 -0.25 -15.81 -3.36
CA SER A 356 0.71 -16.82 -3.85
C SER A 356 1.40 -17.61 -2.75
N ASN A 357 1.20 -17.22 -1.48
CA ASN A 357 1.84 -17.79 -0.29
C ASN A 357 0.82 -18.41 0.67
N SER A 358 -0.31 -18.89 0.16
CA SER A 358 -1.45 -19.37 0.96
C SER A 358 -1.08 -20.51 1.93
N GLY A 359 -0.05 -21.27 1.61
CA GLY A 359 0.43 -22.36 2.44
C GLY A 359 1.10 -21.96 3.75
N LEU A 360 1.40 -20.67 3.95
CA LEU A 360 1.88 -20.15 5.23
C LEU A 360 0.95 -20.49 6.40
N VAL A 361 -0.34 -20.76 6.15
CA VAL A 361 -1.29 -21.20 7.18
C VAL A 361 -0.83 -22.47 7.92
N LEU A 362 0.01 -23.30 7.32
CA LEU A 362 0.59 -24.49 7.97
C LEU A 362 1.46 -24.13 9.18
N THR A 363 2.03 -22.93 9.20
CA THR A 363 2.90 -22.44 10.27
C THR A 363 2.14 -21.96 11.49
N ALA A 364 0.82 -21.72 11.37
CA ALA A 364 0.03 -20.99 12.37
C ALA A 364 0.19 -21.52 13.81
N PRO A 365 0.16 -22.84 14.10
CA PRO A 365 0.33 -23.34 15.46
C PRO A 365 1.69 -23.02 16.10
N PHE A 366 2.71 -22.79 15.28
CA PHE A 366 4.09 -22.57 15.69
C PHE A 366 4.44 -21.08 15.86
N LEU A 367 3.69 -20.18 15.21
CA LEU A 367 3.96 -18.74 15.23
C LEU A 367 4.03 -18.12 16.64
N PRO A 368 3.19 -18.50 17.63
CA PRO A 368 3.31 -17.97 18.99
C PRO A 368 4.66 -18.27 19.65
N PHE A 369 5.23 -19.44 19.39
CA PHE A 369 6.53 -19.82 19.94
C PHE A 369 7.67 -19.18 19.16
N PHE A 370 7.57 -19.20 17.83
CA PHE A 370 8.54 -18.56 16.93
C PHE A 370 8.73 -17.08 17.25
N PHE A 371 7.64 -16.30 17.31
CA PHE A 371 7.73 -14.87 17.62
C PHE A 371 8.13 -14.59 19.07
N LYS A 372 7.80 -15.48 20.01
CA LYS A 372 8.27 -15.38 21.39
C LYS A 372 9.78 -15.65 21.49
N GLY A 373 10.30 -16.65 20.77
CA GLY A 373 11.73 -16.98 20.71
C GLY A 373 12.57 -15.80 20.18
N LEU A 374 12.02 -15.05 19.22
CA LEU A 374 12.61 -13.83 18.68
C LEU A 374 12.39 -12.57 19.54
N GLY A 375 11.66 -12.69 20.67
CA GLY A 375 11.34 -11.55 21.53
C GLY A 375 10.37 -10.52 20.91
N LEU A 376 9.67 -10.88 19.82
CA LEU A 376 8.71 -10.01 19.15
C LEU A 376 7.36 -9.95 19.86
N VAL A 377 7.04 -11.01 20.63
CA VAL A 377 5.77 -11.16 21.36
C VAL A 377 6.02 -11.40 22.84
N GLU A 378 5.33 -10.61 23.68
CA GLU A 378 5.25 -10.81 25.13
C GLU A 378 3.78 -10.79 25.57
N LYS A 379 3.40 -11.60 26.56
CA LYS A 379 2.03 -11.66 27.10
C LYS A 379 0.94 -11.77 26.01
N LYS A 380 1.22 -12.56 24.96
CA LYS A 380 0.33 -12.83 23.81
C LYS A 380 0.07 -11.64 22.88
N GLN A 381 0.88 -10.58 22.94
CA GLN A 381 0.79 -9.40 22.09
C GLN A 381 2.16 -9.01 21.54
N PHE A 382 2.20 -8.35 20.38
CA PHE A 382 3.46 -7.78 19.88
C PHE A 382 3.95 -6.67 20.80
N VAL A 383 5.27 -6.64 21.06
CA VAL A 383 5.88 -5.67 21.97
C VAL A 383 5.91 -4.24 21.39
N SER A 384 5.91 -4.13 20.07
CA SER A 384 5.80 -2.84 19.35
C SER A 384 5.26 -3.03 17.91
N PRO A 385 4.81 -1.96 17.25
CA PRO A 385 4.45 -1.97 15.83
C PRO A 385 5.61 -2.42 14.93
N GLU A 386 6.85 -2.07 15.28
CA GLU A 386 8.05 -2.47 14.55
C GLU A 386 8.28 -3.98 14.67
N SER A 387 8.03 -4.57 15.85
CA SER A 387 8.06 -6.02 16.03
C SER A 387 6.97 -6.75 15.25
N GLN A 388 5.77 -6.17 15.15
CA GLN A 388 4.69 -6.71 14.33
C GLN A 388 5.03 -6.65 12.83
N ASN A 389 5.58 -5.52 12.37
CA ASN A 389 6.12 -5.37 11.02
C ASN A 389 7.21 -6.43 10.75
N ARG A 390 8.19 -6.56 11.65
CA ARG A 390 9.26 -7.55 11.52
C ARG A 390 8.72 -8.98 11.40
N ALA A 391 7.70 -9.32 12.17
CA ALA A 391 7.04 -10.61 12.09
C ALA A 391 6.41 -10.88 10.71
N VAL A 392 5.75 -9.89 10.10
CA VAL A 392 5.19 -9.99 8.74
C VAL A 392 6.27 -10.33 7.72
N LEU A 393 7.42 -9.67 7.79
CA LEU A 393 8.55 -9.89 6.87
C LEU A 393 9.24 -11.25 7.12
N LEU A 394 9.34 -11.68 8.38
CA LEU A 394 9.84 -13.01 8.74
C LEU A 394 8.96 -14.13 8.18
N LEU A 395 7.63 -13.96 8.19
CA LEU A 395 6.73 -14.92 7.51
C LEU A 395 7.01 -15.00 6.01
N GLN A 396 7.37 -13.89 5.38
CA GLN A 396 7.69 -13.91 3.95
C GLN A 396 9.01 -14.64 3.68
N ALA A 397 9.99 -14.48 4.57
CA ALA A 397 11.25 -15.21 4.52
C ALA A 397 11.10 -16.74 4.67
N LEU A 398 9.96 -17.23 5.20
CA LEU A 398 9.66 -18.66 5.20
C LEU A 398 9.31 -19.19 3.81
N VAL A 399 8.78 -18.33 2.93
CA VAL A 399 8.28 -18.73 1.59
C VAL A 399 9.43 -18.88 0.61
N ASN A 400 10.38 -17.93 0.60
CA ASN A 400 11.53 -17.94 -0.28
C ASN A 400 12.74 -17.23 0.35
N ASP A 401 13.93 -17.60 -0.13
CA ASP A 401 15.21 -17.04 0.32
C ASP A 401 15.68 -15.84 -0.53
N SER A 402 14.92 -15.42 -1.55
CA SER A 402 15.33 -14.33 -2.44
C SER A 402 15.13 -12.95 -1.82
N PHE A 403 14.22 -12.84 -0.83
CA PHE A 403 13.76 -11.56 -0.27
C PHE A 403 13.25 -10.57 -1.32
N GLU A 404 12.89 -11.10 -2.50
CA GLU A 404 12.24 -10.35 -3.56
C GLU A 404 10.73 -10.56 -3.43
N TYR A 405 10.03 -9.52 -2.99
CA TYR A 405 8.58 -9.50 -2.84
C TYR A 405 8.07 -8.07 -2.89
N GLU A 406 6.79 -7.91 -3.18
CA GLU A 406 6.08 -6.64 -3.09
C GLU A 406 5.21 -6.60 -1.82
N GLU A 407 4.81 -5.41 -1.36
CA GLU A 407 3.87 -5.29 -0.23
C GLU A 407 2.57 -6.08 -0.50
N SER A 408 2.14 -6.15 -1.77
CA SER A 408 0.95 -6.89 -2.17
C SER A 408 1.03 -8.39 -1.90
N ASP A 409 2.23 -8.97 -1.82
CA ASP A 409 2.45 -10.37 -1.51
C ASP A 409 2.29 -10.65 0.00
N LEU A 410 2.34 -9.62 0.84
CA LEU A 410 2.32 -9.72 2.29
C LEU A 410 0.91 -9.75 2.89
N LEU A 411 -0.14 -9.80 2.06
CA LEU A 411 -1.52 -9.70 2.54
C LEU A 411 -1.87 -10.78 3.58
N LEU A 412 -1.54 -12.05 3.32
CA LEU A 412 -1.76 -13.13 4.29
C LEU A 412 -0.90 -12.96 5.54
N ASN A 413 0.35 -12.53 5.36
CA ASN A 413 1.32 -12.31 6.43
C ASN A 413 0.80 -11.25 7.41
N LYS A 414 0.26 -10.13 6.91
CA LYS A 414 -0.38 -9.09 7.71
C LYS A 414 -1.54 -9.65 8.53
N ILE A 415 -2.44 -10.44 7.90
CA ILE A 415 -3.58 -11.06 8.59
C ILE A 415 -3.12 -12.02 9.69
N LEU A 416 -2.14 -12.88 9.43
CA LEU A 416 -1.58 -13.80 10.43
C LEU A 416 -0.91 -13.05 11.58
N CYS A 417 -0.31 -11.89 11.32
CA CYS A 417 0.26 -11.01 12.35
C CYS A 417 -0.77 -10.04 12.98
N GLY A 418 -2.06 -10.13 12.64
CA GLY A 418 -3.10 -9.25 13.19
C GLY A 418 -2.98 -7.78 12.75
N MET A 419 -2.27 -7.51 11.67
CA MET A 419 -2.15 -6.19 11.03
C MET A 419 -3.28 -5.98 10.03
N GLU A 420 -3.80 -4.75 9.92
CA GLU A 420 -4.87 -4.45 8.96
C GLU A 420 -4.36 -4.58 7.51
N PRO A 421 -5.15 -5.14 6.56
CA PRO A 421 -4.73 -5.33 5.18
C PRO A 421 -4.16 -4.08 4.49
N SER A 422 -4.76 -2.92 4.76
CA SER A 422 -4.38 -1.64 4.18
C SER A 422 -3.28 -0.89 4.95
N GLU A 423 -2.88 -1.40 6.12
CA GLU A 423 -1.88 -0.75 6.95
C GLU A 423 -0.53 -0.73 6.21
N PRO A 424 0.13 0.44 6.08
CA PRO A 424 1.40 0.54 5.40
C PRO A 424 2.49 -0.20 6.19
N ILE A 425 3.40 -0.85 5.47
CA ILE A 425 4.49 -1.61 6.07
C ILE A 425 5.83 -1.24 5.42
N ALA A 426 6.88 -1.20 6.21
CA ALA A 426 8.24 -1.17 5.68
C ALA A 426 8.55 -2.51 5.00
N VAL A 427 8.98 -2.47 3.73
CA VAL A 427 9.30 -3.69 2.97
C VAL A 427 10.79 -4.00 2.92
N SER A 428 11.64 -3.13 3.49
CA SER A 428 13.07 -3.41 3.60
C SER A 428 13.32 -4.51 4.63
N PHE A 429 13.95 -5.60 4.18
CA PHE A 429 14.23 -6.74 5.04
C PHE A 429 15.61 -7.33 4.76
N SER A 430 16.34 -7.54 5.86
CA SER A 430 17.56 -8.35 5.89
C SER A 430 17.54 -9.11 7.21
N PRO A 431 17.39 -10.44 7.20
CA PRO A 431 17.35 -11.22 8.43
C PRO A 431 18.74 -11.30 9.06
N THR A 432 18.77 -11.12 10.37
CA THR A 432 19.95 -11.39 11.21
C THR A 432 20.27 -12.88 11.24
N GLU A 433 21.49 -13.26 11.62
CA GLU A 433 21.86 -14.67 11.75
C GLU A 433 20.98 -15.41 12.76
N THR A 434 20.61 -14.76 13.87
CA THR A 434 19.66 -15.30 14.86
C THR A 434 18.29 -15.58 14.24
N GLU A 435 17.77 -14.67 13.42
CA GLU A 435 16.49 -14.89 12.73
C GLU A 435 16.57 -16.02 11.70
N LYS A 436 17.68 -16.15 10.97
CA LYS A 436 17.89 -17.26 10.03
C LYS A 436 17.92 -18.61 10.75
N GLU A 437 18.61 -18.67 11.88
CA GLU A 437 18.67 -19.86 12.73
C GLU A 437 17.27 -20.22 13.25
N GLU A 438 16.51 -19.22 13.72
CA GLU A 438 15.16 -19.46 14.25
C GLU A 438 14.15 -19.85 13.16
N ILE A 439 14.28 -19.30 11.94
CA ILE A 439 13.53 -19.76 10.76
C ILE A 439 13.81 -21.25 10.52
N LYS A 440 15.08 -21.65 10.54
CA LYS A 440 15.44 -23.05 10.35
C LYS A 440 14.85 -23.93 11.47
N ASN A 441 14.97 -23.52 12.72
CA ASN A 441 14.43 -24.22 13.89
C ASN A 441 12.91 -24.44 13.77
N LEU A 442 12.18 -23.41 13.33
CA LEU A 442 10.74 -23.48 13.06
C LEU A 442 10.42 -24.56 12.02
N LEU A 443 11.09 -24.51 10.87
CA LEU A 443 10.83 -25.42 9.76
C LEU A 443 11.19 -26.87 10.10
N ASP A 444 12.31 -27.09 10.80
CA ASP A 444 12.75 -28.41 11.26
C ASP A 444 11.80 -28.98 12.33
N SER A 445 11.28 -28.12 13.22
CA SER A 445 10.21 -28.51 14.17
C SER A 445 8.95 -28.96 13.44
N MET A 446 8.49 -28.23 12.41
CA MET A 446 7.32 -28.62 11.62
C MET A 446 7.49 -30.00 10.97
N VAL A 447 8.66 -30.29 10.40
CA VAL A 447 8.97 -31.59 9.79
C VAL A 447 9.06 -32.71 10.83
N SER A 448 9.67 -32.43 11.99
CA SER A 448 9.71 -33.36 13.11
C SER A 448 8.31 -33.78 13.57
N HIS A 449 7.36 -32.83 13.61
CA HIS A 449 5.97 -33.12 13.97
C HIS A 449 5.20 -33.81 12.83
N TRP A 450 5.44 -33.47 11.57
CA TRP A 450 4.74 -34.04 10.41
C TRP A 450 5.47 -35.25 9.82
N THR A 451 5.55 -36.33 10.61
CA THR A 451 6.28 -37.57 10.30
C THR A 451 5.89 -38.23 8.97
N ALA A 452 4.67 -38.00 8.47
CA ALA A 452 4.19 -38.53 7.20
C ALA A 452 4.94 -37.99 5.97
N LEU A 453 5.57 -36.81 6.06
CA LEU A 453 6.36 -36.23 4.96
C LEU A 453 7.57 -37.11 4.59
N LYS A 454 8.14 -37.84 5.55
CA LYS A 454 9.43 -38.55 5.42
C LYS A 454 10.57 -37.66 4.90
N SER A 455 10.39 -36.34 4.91
CA SER A 455 11.42 -35.36 4.55
C SER A 455 12.42 -35.23 5.70
N THR A 456 13.68 -35.01 5.36
CA THR A 456 14.75 -34.72 6.33
C THR A 456 15.04 -33.22 6.46
N SER A 457 14.36 -32.37 5.68
CA SER A 457 14.63 -30.93 5.66
C SER A 457 13.35 -30.09 5.72
N GLY A 458 13.31 -29.16 6.68
CA GLY A 458 12.28 -28.13 6.79
C GLY A 458 12.16 -27.24 5.54
N LEU A 459 13.29 -26.89 4.93
CA LEU A 459 13.33 -26.04 3.73
C LEU A 459 12.65 -26.70 2.52
N SER A 460 12.84 -28.01 2.34
CA SER A 460 12.17 -28.75 1.26
C SER A 460 10.65 -28.79 1.44
N MET A 461 10.18 -28.89 2.68
CA MET A 461 8.75 -28.80 3.00
C MET A 461 8.22 -27.40 2.69
N ALA A 462 8.88 -26.34 3.16
CA ALA A 462 8.49 -24.96 2.89
C ALA A 462 8.37 -24.67 1.38
N LYS A 463 9.38 -25.06 0.58
CA LYS A 463 9.37 -24.88 -0.88
C LYS A 463 8.23 -25.62 -1.59
N GLY A 464 7.81 -26.78 -1.07
CA GLY A 464 6.70 -27.55 -1.64
C GLY A 464 5.32 -27.06 -1.25
N PHE A 465 5.17 -26.57 -0.01
CA PHE A 465 3.86 -26.32 0.59
C PHE A 465 3.52 -24.86 0.87
N PHE A 466 4.48 -23.94 0.94
CA PHE A 466 4.19 -22.52 1.23
C PHE A 466 3.84 -21.67 0.00
N PRO A 467 4.55 -21.76 -1.15
CA PRO A 467 4.23 -21.00 -2.36
C PRO A 467 3.04 -21.63 -3.11
N ARG A 468 1.86 -21.57 -2.48
CA ARG A 468 0.60 -22.09 -2.98
C ARG A 468 -0.31 -20.94 -3.36
N GLU A 469 -0.86 -20.98 -4.56
CA GLU A 469 -1.93 -20.06 -4.94
C GLU A 469 -3.17 -20.32 -4.10
N GLY A 470 -3.83 -19.25 -3.66
CA GLY A 470 -5.07 -19.33 -2.91
C GLY A 470 -5.92 -18.08 -3.11
N SER A 471 -7.21 -18.20 -2.87
CA SER A 471 -8.17 -17.08 -2.92
C SER A 471 -8.58 -16.70 -1.51
N LEU A 472 -8.16 -15.50 -1.08
CA LEU A 472 -8.50 -14.92 0.19
C LEU A 472 -9.73 -14.01 0.02
N ARG A 473 -10.82 -14.34 0.69
CA ARG A 473 -12.08 -13.61 0.66
C ARG A 473 -12.38 -12.98 2.01
N ARG A 474 -12.87 -11.74 1.99
CA ARG A 474 -13.46 -11.09 3.16
C ARG A 474 -14.86 -11.66 3.43
N ALA A 475 -15.10 -12.19 4.63
CA ALA A 475 -16.39 -12.71 5.06
C ALA A 475 -16.97 -11.88 6.23
N ASP A 476 -18.24 -12.11 6.58
CA ASP A 476 -18.91 -11.38 7.66
C ASP A 476 -18.18 -11.47 9.01
N LYS A 477 -17.53 -12.62 9.27
CA LYS A 477 -16.83 -12.93 10.52
C LYS A 477 -15.35 -13.23 10.30
N GLY A 478 -14.66 -12.38 9.54
CA GLY A 478 -13.21 -12.44 9.33
C GLY A 478 -12.83 -12.74 7.89
N TYR A 479 -12.00 -13.75 7.69
CA TYR A 479 -11.42 -14.09 6.38
C TYR A 479 -11.64 -15.56 6.04
N GLN A 480 -11.90 -15.86 4.77
CA GLN A 480 -11.97 -17.21 4.23
C GLN A 480 -10.86 -17.38 3.19
N LEU A 481 -10.00 -18.37 3.36
CA LEU A 481 -8.94 -18.70 2.43
C LEU A 481 -9.23 -20.06 1.81
N HIS A 482 -9.38 -20.09 0.50
CA HIS A 482 -9.53 -21.33 -0.26
C HIS A 482 -8.24 -21.62 -1.04
N ILE A 483 -7.72 -22.84 -0.89
CA ILE A 483 -6.44 -23.29 -1.44
C ILE A 483 -6.71 -24.48 -2.37
N PRO A 484 -6.53 -24.35 -3.70
CA PRO A 484 -6.73 -25.46 -4.61
C PRO A 484 -5.77 -26.63 -4.34
N ARG A 485 -6.34 -27.84 -4.24
CA ARG A 485 -5.57 -29.07 -4.04
C ARG A 485 -4.76 -29.47 -5.27
N ILE A 486 -3.55 -29.97 -5.01
CA ILE A 486 -2.69 -30.66 -5.99
C ILE A 486 -2.26 -32.03 -5.46
N SER A 487 -1.55 -32.82 -6.27
CA SER A 487 -1.17 -34.20 -5.92
C SER A 487 -0.38 -34.33 -4.62
N ILE A 488 0.49 -33.37 -4.26
CA ILE A 488 1.28 -33.44 -3.02
C ILE A 488 0.43 -33.26 -1.77
N ASP A 489 -0.74 -32.63 -1.89
CA ASP A 489 -1.62 -32.30 -0.76
C ASP A 489 -2.29 -33.53 -0.16
N ILE A 490 -2.17 -34.71 -0.79
CA ILE A 490 -2.56 -35.98 -0.18
C ILE A 490 -1.87 -36.23 1.17
N LEU A 491 -0.69 -35.63 1.39
CA LEU A 491 0.05 -35.71 2.64
C LEU A 491 -0.63 -34.92 3.77
N LEU A 492 -1.45 -33.92 3.45
CA LEU A 492 -2.21 -33.13 4.44
C LEU A 492 -3.27 -33.97 5.16
N ASN A 493 -3.73 -35.08 4.57
CA ASN A 493 -4.62 -36.03 5.25
C ASN A 493 -3.96 -36.67 6.49
N ARG A 494 -2.63 -36.56 6.62
CA ARG A 494 -1.85 -37.03 7.77
C ARG A 494 -1.18 -35.86 8.52
N LEU A 495 -1.70 -34.64 8.39
CA LEU A 495 -1.24 -33.49 9.14
C LEU A 495 -1.64 -33.66 10.63
N PRO A 496 -0.71 -33.55 11.59
CA PRO A 496 -1.02 -33.80 13.00
C PRO A 496 -1.70 -32.62 13.73
N TRP A 497 -1.89 -31.49 13.06
CA TRP A 497 -2.54 -30.30 13.60
C TRP A 497 -3.63 -29.78 12.68
N THR A 498 -4.52 -28.95 13.23
CA THR A 498 -5.63 -28.35 12.47
C THR A 498 -5.21 -27.01 11.90
N ILE A 499 -5.60 -26.76 10.65
CA ILE A 499 -5.42 -25.47 9.97
C ILE A 499 -6.74 -24.80 9.57
N SER A 500 -7.88 -25.51 9.69
CA SER A 500 -9.19 -25.05 9.21
C SER A 500 -9.71 -23.76 9.87
N ILE A 501 -9.34 -23.51 11.12
CA ILE A 501 -9.72 -22.32 11.88
C ILE A 501 -8.47 -21.77 12.56
N ILE A 502 -8.01 -20.61 12.11
CA ILE A 502 -6.82 -19.94 12.64
C ILE A 502 -7.24 -18.67 13.36
N LYS A 503 -6.92 -18.64 14.66
CA LYS A 503 -7.13 -17.50 15.55
C LYS A 503 -5.95 -17.37 16.51
N LEU A 504 -4.93 -16.64 16.07
CA LEU A 504 -3.72 -16.40 16.87
C LEU A 504 -3.99 -15.34 17.95
N PRO A 505 -3.19 -15.30 19.03
CA PRO A 505 -3.53 -14.50 20.22
C PRO A 505 -3.64 -12.99 19.98
N TRP A 506 -2.94 -12.47 18.98
CA TRP A 506 -2.93 -11.05 18.59
C TRP A 506 -3.87 -10.74 17.41
N MET A 507 -4.53 -11.73 16.82
CA MET A 507 -5.44 -11.49 15.69
C MET A 507 -6.76 -10.90 16.18
N ASN A 508 -7.27 -9.88 15.48
CA ASN A 508 -8.60 -9.31 15.73
C ASN A 508 -9.73 -10.19 15.18
N GLU A 509 -9.49 -10.83 14.04
CA GLU A 509 -10.50 -11.63 13.32
C GLU A 509 -10.03 -13.06 13.13
N THR A 510 -10.91 -13.95 12.68
CA THR A 510 -10.59 -15.37 12.44
C THR A 510 -10.30 -15.58 10.96
N LEU A 511 -9.33 -16.44 10.66
CA LEU A 511 -9.07 -16.94 9.31
C LEU A 511 -9.58 -18.37 9.20
N PHE A 512 -10.59 -18.59 8.37
CA PHE A 512 -11.10 -19.91 8.02
C PHE A 512 -10.36 -20.40 6.77
N THR A 513 -9.88 -21.63 6.78
CA THR A 513 -9.16 -22.19 5.62
C THR A 513 -9.87 -23.42 5.08
N GLU A 514 -10.03 -23.47 3.77
CA GLU A 514 -10.47 -24.62 3.01
C GLU A 514 -9.33 -25.03 2.08
N TRP A 515 -8.64 -26.11 2.44
CA TRP A 515 -7.55 -26.69 1.65
C TRP A 515 -7.98 -28.04 1.12
#